data_AF-N6UJT0-F1
#
_entry.id   AF-N6UJT0-F1
#
_cell.length_a   1.000
_cell.length_b   1.000
_cell.length_c   1.000
_cell.angle_alpha   90.00
_cell.angle_beta   90.00
_cell.angle_gamma   90.00
#
_symmetry.space_group_name_H-M   'P 1'
#
loop_
_entity.id
_entity.type
_entity.pdbx_description
1 polymer ?
#
loop_
_entity_poly.entity_id
_entity_poly.type
_entity_poly.pdbx_seq_one_letter_code
_entity_poly.pdbx_strand_id
1 'polypeptide(L)'
;MSFPLVEAEMAKPEYGDKAKKHFKQASSILGLMKENGLFRDQTCYIEFGAGRGQLSCWIAEATESLEKCQLLLVERASPKHKRDNKLAKTSDRIQRIRADIADLVLDKLNFIEKSQHVVGVTKHLCGAATDLTIRCLTNPEVNKDKIDAAENDLSIDDFNIICGLSSWATCGSGYSREFREKHKHENYQDNIDMETNGLSRDKREIIGQGCKNVLNWGRLRYLEANNFKCSLHYYVDKDITLENVCIVALKQKNTYIVDKVLYYRLVSENSPIGGQVSHNVDEANEGFEQDTDIIHALKHLRTKPDTN
;
A
#
# COMPACT_ATOMS: atom_id res chain seq x y z
N MET A 1 -3.90 15.96 0.37
CA MET A 1 -4.95 16.41 -0.58
C MET A 1 -6.30 16.28 0.10
N SER A 2 -7.34 16.98 -0.34
CA SER A 2 -8.68 16.88 0.26
C SER A 2 -9.76 16.69 -0.79
N PHE A 3 -10.85 16.02 -0.41
CA PHE A 3 -12.00 15.79 -1.26
C PHE A 3 -13.23 16.51 -0.69
N PRO A 4 -13.79 17.52 -1.40
CA PRO A 4 -14.78 18.45 -0.85
C PRO A 4 -15.99 17.80 -0.18
N LEU A 5 -16.47 16.69 -0.75
CA LEU A 5 -17.61 15.93 -0.21
C LEU A 5 -17.37 15.47 1.23
N VAL A 6 -16.18 14.93 1.51
CA VAL A 6 -15.84 14.40 2.83
C VAL A 6 -15.52 15.53 3.80
N GLU A 7 -14.91 16.61 3.32
CA GLU A 7 -14.64 17.82 4.12
C GLU A 7 -15.94 18.46 4.63
N ALA A 8 -16.96 18.55 3.77
CA ALA A 8 -18.27 19.08 4.15
C ALA A 8 -18.94 18.22 5.24
N GLU A 9 -18.85 16.90 5.15
CA GLU A 9 -19.33 16.01 6.22
C GLU A 9 -18.53 16.17 7.51
N MET A 10 -17.20 16.25 7.40
CA MET A 10 -16.31 16.35 8.55
C MET A 10 -16.47 17.66 9.33
N ALA A 11 -16.94 18.72 8.68
CA ALA A 11 -17.21 20.02 9.30
C ALA A 11 -18.40 20.00 10.29
N LYS A 12 -19.24 18.94 10.27
CA LYS A 12 -20.36 18.81 11.21
C LYS A 12 -19.86 18.70 12.66
N PRO A 13 -20.48 19.43 13.61
CA PRO A 13 -20.00 19.51 15.00
C PRO A 13 -20.18 18.21 15.78
N GLU A 14 -21.02 17.29 15.31
CA GLU A 14 -21.35 16.02 15.95
C GLU A 14 -20.21 14.99 15.98
N TYR A 15 -19.13 15.21 15.20
CA TYR A 15 -18.04 14.25 15.08
C TYR A 15 -16.87 14.54 16.01
N GLY A 16 -16.53 13.57 16.86
CA GLY A 16 -15.32 13.58 17.67
C GLY A 16 -14.04 13.30 16.88
N ASP A 17 -12.89 13.55 17.48
CA ASP A 17 -11.56 13.51 16.85
C ASP A 17 -11.25 12.19 16.13
N LYS A 18 -11.66 11.07 16.72
CA LYS A 18 -11.45 9.74 16.13
C LYS A 18 -12.20 9.59 14.79
N ALA A 19 -13.42 10.09 14.70
CA ALA A 19 -14.18 10.08 13.46
C ALA A 19 -13.52 11.01 12.43
N LYS A 20 -13.10 12.21 12.87
CA LYS A 20 -12.38 13.17 12.02
C LYS A 20 -11.08 12.60 11.45
N LYS A 21 -10.29 11.84 12.23
CA LYS A 21 -9.09 11.15 11.71
C LYS A 21 -9.42 10.16 10.59
N HIS A 22 -10.54 9.44 10.68
CA HIS A 22 -10.99 8.55 9.61
C HIS A 22 -11.50 9.32 8.38
N PHE A 23 -12.15 10.48 8.57
CA PHE A 23 -12.59 11.34 7.48
C PHE A 23 -11.41 11.96 6.74
N LYS A 24 -10.40 12.50 7.43
CA LYS A 24 -9.16 13.02 6.82
C LYS A 24 -8.48 11.99 5.91
N GLN A 25 -8.36 10.74 6.40
CA GLN A 25 -7.80 9.64 5.61
C GLN A 25 -8.63 9.37 4.34
N ALA A 26 -9.97 9.23 4.48
CA ALA A 26 -10.84 8.98 3.33
C ALA A 26 -10.83 10.13 2.32
N SER A 27 -10.92 11.38 2.81
CA SER A 27 -10.85 12.61 2.04
C SER A 27 -9.58 12.67 1.19
N SER A 28 -8.42 12.37 1.79
CA SER A 28 -7.17 12.41 1.05
C SER A 28 -7.01 11.29 0.02
N ILE A 29 -7.46 10.07 0.34
CA ILE A 29 -7.49 8.96 -0.63
C ILE A 29 -8.38 9.32 -1.84
N LEU A 30 -9.57 9.85 -1.63
CA LEU A 30 -10.45 10.30 -2.71
C LEU A 30 -9.85 11.49 -3.48
N GLY A 31 -9.13 12.38 -2.79
CA GLY A 31 -8.37 13.47 -3.41
C GLY A 31 -7.32 12.94 -4.39
N LEU A 32 -6.50 11.98 -3.96
CA LEU A 32 -5.53 11.28 -4.82
C LEU A 32 -6.21 10.61 -6.02
N MET A 33 -7.35 9.94 -5.81
CA MET A 33 -8.11 9.33 -6.90
C MET A 33 -8.56 10.37 -7.92
N LYS A 34 -9.04 11.53 -7.46
CA LYS A 34 -9.47 12.63 -8.33
C LYS A 34 -8.31 13.23 -9.11
N GLU A 35 -7.22 13.57 -8.44
CA GLU A 35 -6.03 14.17 -9.07
C GLU A 35 -5.40 13.27 -10.13
N ASN A 36 -5.49 11.95 -9.95
CA ASN A 36 -4.99 10.97 -10.91
C ASN A 36 -6.05 10.52 -11.93
N GLY A 37 -7.20 11.19 -12.01
CA GLY A 37 -8.23 10.93 -13.01
C GLY A 37 -8.86 9.53 -12.91
N LEU A 38 -8.94 8.97 -11.70
CA LEU A 38 -9.47 7.62 -11.48
C LEU A 38 -11.00 7.57 -11.45
N PHE A 39 -11.68 8.71 -11.29
CA PHE A 39 -13.14 8.80 -11.36
C PHE A 39 -13.61 8.90 -12.82
N ARG A 40 -14.07 7.78 -13.37
CA ARG A 40 -14.49 7.66 -14.78
C ARG A 40 -15.74 6.79 -14.89
N ASP A 41 -16.50 6.97 -15.98
CA ASP A 41 -17.61 6.10 -16.34
C ASP A 41 -17.15 4.66 -16.59
N GLN A 42 -18.09 3.71 -16.55
CA GLN A 42 -17.86 2.29 -16.85
C GLN A 42 -16.72 1.68 -16.02
N THR A 43 -16.60 2.11 -14.76
CA THR A 43 -15.51 1.72 -13.87
C THR A 43 -16.01 0.86 -12.72
N CYS A 44 -15.33 -0.27 -12.47
CA CYS A 44 -15.50 -1.05 -11.25
C CYS A 44 -14.50 -0.57 -10.20
N TYR A 45 -15.00 0.05 -9.14
CA TYR A 45 -14.21 0.42 -7.98
C TYR A 45 -14.21 -0.75 -6.99
N ILE A 46 -13.03 -1.14 -6.49
CA ILE A 46 -12.88 -2.27 -5.58
C ILE A 46 -12.24 -1.78 -4.28
N GLU A 47 -12.97 -1.84 -3.16
CA GLU A 47 -12.39 -1.61 -1.84
C GLU A 47 -11.89 -2.95 -1.27
N PHE A 48 -10.58 -3.13 -1.20
CA PHE A 48 -9.97 -4.28 -0.52
C PHE A 48 -9.80 -4.00 0.97
N GLY A 49 -10.18 -4.97 1.81
CA GLY A 49 -10.20 -4.76 3.27
C GLY A 49 -11.26 -3.76 3.69
N ALA A 50 -12.46 -3.86 3.09
CA ALA A 50 -13.48 -2.83 3.19
C ALA A 50 -14.04 -2.63 4.62
N GLY A 51 -13.85 -3.60 5.51
CA GLY A 51 -14.37 -3.55 6.87
C GLY A 51 -15.85 -3.18 6.90
N ARG A 52 -16.19 -2.09 7.59
CA ARG A 52 -17.57 -1.58 7.69
C ARG A 52 -18.07 -0.85 6.43
N GLY A 53 -17.25 -0.68 5.39
CA GLY A 53 -17.58 -0.04 4.12
C GLY A 53 -17.63 1.49 4.16
N GLN A 54 -16.84 2.14 5.01
CA GLN A 54 -16.89 3.60 5.15
C GLN A 54 -16.32 4.33 3.92
N LEU A 55 -15.20 3.86 3.36
CA LEU A 55 -14.62 4.47 2.16
C LEU A 55 -15.51 4.20 0.95
N SER A 56 -16.06 2.99 0.84
CA SER A 56 -17.07 2.64 -0.15
C SER A 56 -18.28 3.58 -0.18
N CYS A 57 -18.80 4.04 0.97
CA CYS A 57 -19.87 5.03 0.97
C CYS A 57 -19.47 6.32 0.25
N TRP A 58 -18.24 6.78 0.46
CA TRP A 58 -17.74 7.98 -0.19
C TRP A 58 -17.46 7.78 -1.67
N ILE A 59 -16.94 6.60 -2.07
CA ILE A 59 -16.75 6.27 -3.48
C ILE A 59 -18.10 6.20 -4.19
N ALA A 60 -19.12 5.58 -3.58
CA ALA A 60 -20.46 5.48 -4.15
C ALA A 60 -21.07 6.87 -4.39
N GLU A 61 -20.93 7.79 -3.43
CA GLU A 61 -21.43 9.16 -3.55
C GLU A 61 -20.61 9.98 -4.56
N ALA A 62 -19.28 9.85 -4.56
CA ALA A 62 -18.40 10.52 -5.53
C ALA A 62 -18.61 10.03 -6.98
N THR A 63 -19.26 8.89 -7.17
CA THR A 63 -19.50 8.27 -8.48
C THR A 63 -20.98 8.24 -8.87
N GLU A 64 -21.86 8.93 -8.12
CA GLU A 64 -23.31 8.94 -8.35
C GLU A 64 -23.67 9.48 -9.75
N SER A 65 -22.98 10.53 -10.20
CA SER A 65 -23.16 11.12 -11.53
C SER A 65 -22.47 10.38 -12.66
N LEU A 66 -21.69 9.33 -12.36
CA LEU A 66 -20.97 8.55 -13.36
C LEU A 66 -21.81 7.37 -13.85
N GLU A 67 -21.78 7.13 -15.15
CA GLU A 67 -22.56 6.11 -15.81
C GLU A 67 -21.90 4.73 -15.68
N LYS A 68 -22.72 3.69 -15.45
CA LYS A 68 -22.32 2.28 -15.48
C LYS A 68 -21.14 1.92 -14.55
N CYS A 69 -20.89 2.69 -13.50
CA CYS A 69 -19.89 2.33 -12.49
C CYS A 69 -20.44 1.30 -11.50
N GLN A 70 -19.55 0.44 -11.00
CA GLN A 70 -19.86 -0.58 -10.02
C GLN A 70 -18.92 -0.45 -8.82
N LEU A 71 -19.33 -0.93 -7.66
CA LEU A 71 -18.52 -0.91 -6.45
C LEU A 71 -18.53 -2.29 -5.79
N LEU A 72 -17.34 -2.90 -5.70
CA LEU A 72 -17.11 -4.19 -5.08
C LEU A 72 -16.38 -4.00 -3.74
N LEU A 73 -16.94 -4.54 -2.66
CA LEU A 73 -16.36 -4.53 -1.33
C LEU A 73 -15.82 -5.92 -1.02
N VAL A 74 -14.52 -6.04 -0.77
CA VAL A 74 -13.87 -7.30 -0.40
C VAL A 74 -13.47 -7.24 1.07
N GLU A 75 -14.00 -8.15 1.87
CA GLU A 75 -13.66 -8.23 3.29
C GLU A 75 -13.70 -9.68 3.78
N ARG A 76 -12.65 -10.13 4.47
CA ARG A 76 -12.57 -11.48 5.01
C ARG A 76 -13.48 -11.66 6.23
N ALA A 77 -13.54 -10.64 7.08
CA ALA A 77 -14.34 -10.64 8.29
C ALA A 77 -15.83 -10.42 8.01
N SER A 78 -16.67 -10.58 9.04
CA SER A 78 -18.10 -10.23 9.00
C SER A 78 -18.39 -9.17 10.07
N PRO A 79 -17.95 -7.92 9.85
CA PRO A 79 -18.07 -6.88 10.87
C PRO A 79 -19.55 -6.54 11.14
N LYS A 80 -19.90 -6.33 12.40
CA LYS A 80 -21.20 -5.77 12.81
C LYS A 80 -21.30 -4.28 12.42
N HIS A 81 -22.52 -3.78 12.27
CA HIS A 81 -22.82 -2.38 11.92
C HIS A 81 -22.18 -1.92 10.59
N LYS A 82 -22.32 -2.77 9.56
CA LYS A 82 -21.92 -2.42 8.19
C LYS A 82 -22.73 -1.22 7.71
N ARG A 83 -22.08 -0.34 6.94
CA ARG A 83 -22.75 0.82 6.35
C ARG A 83 -23.49 0.50 5.05
N ASP A 84 -23.68 -0.79 4.75
CA ASP A 84 -24.40 -1.30 3.58
C ASP A 84 -25.80 -0.65 3.44
N ASN A 85 -26.49 -0.32 4.54
CA ASN A 85 -27.78 0.38 4.48
C ASN A 85 -27.70 1.79 3.87
N LYS A 86 -26.56 2.49 4.03
CA LYS A 86 -26.33 3.77 3.36
C LYS A 86 -26.02 3.61 1.87
N LEU A 87 -25.56 2.42 1.48
CA LEU A 87 -25.32 2.00 0.10
C LEU A 87 -26.60 1.47 -0.59
N ALA A 88 -27.71 1.31 0.15
CA ALA A 88 -28.92 0.66 -0.33
C ALA A 88 -29.63 1.43 -1.47
N LYS A 89 -29.39 2.73 -1.63
CA LYS A 89 -29.93 3.54 -2.74
C LYS A 89 -29.35 3.16 -4.11
N THR A 90 -28.21 2.47 -4.13
CA THR A 90 -27.45 2.05 -5.32
C THR A 90 -27.16 0.54 -5.27
N SER A 91 -28.09 -0.24 -4.69
CA SER A 91 -27.84 -1.65 -4.34
C SER A 91 -27.55 -2.57 -5.54
N ASP A 92 -28.03 -2.24 -6.73
CA ASP A 92 -27.77 -2.96 -7.98
C ASP A 92 -26.34 -2.75 -8.50
N ARG A 93 -25.72 -1.62 -8.15
CA ARG A 93 -24.35 -1.24 -8.52
C ARG A 93 -23.31 -1.67 -7.49
N ILE A 94 -23.73 -2.22 -6.35
CA ILE A 94 -22.86 -2.47 -5.20
C ILE A 94 -22.91 -3.93 -4.79
N GLN A 95 -21.76 -4.59 -4.74
CA GLN A 95 -21.62 -5.96 -4.25
C GLN A 95 -20.61 -6.00 -3.10
N ARG A 96 -20.93 -6.74 -2.04
CA ARG A 96 -19.96 -7.09 -1.00
C ARG A 96 -19.72 -8.58 -1.02
N ILE A 97 -18.47 -8.99 -1.13
CA ILE A 97 -18.05 -10.40 -1.04
C ILE A 97 -17.26 -10.63 0.24
N ARG A 98 -17.53 -11.78 0.87
CA ARG A 98 -16.71 -12.29 1.96
C ARG A 98 -15.65 -13.22 1.37
N ALA A 99 -14.42 -12.75 1.28
CA ALA A 99 -13.32 -13.50 0.66
C ALA A 99 -11.99 -13.16 1.32
N ASP A 100 -11.07 -14.12 1.35
CA ASP A 100 -9.66 -13.81 1.52
C ASP A 100 -9.11 -13.27 0.20
N ILE A 101 -8.25 -12.25 0.26
CA ILE A 101 -7.65 -11.64 -0.94
C ILE A 101 -6.74 -12.64 -1.64
N ALA A 102 -6.13 -13.56 -0.88
CA ALA A 102 -5.29 -14.63 -1.43
C ALA A 102 -6.03 -15.56 -2.40
N ASP A 103 -7.35 -15.70 -2.21
CA ASP A 103 -8.20 -16.60 -3.02
C ASP A 103 -9.00 -15.84 -4.09
N LEU A 104 -8.86 -14.52 -4.15
CA LEU A 104 -9.67 -13.69 -5.02
C LEU A 104 -9.13 -13.69 -6.46
N VAL A 105 -9.96 -14.17 -7.39
CA VAL A 105 -9.70 -14.12 -8.84
C VAL A 105 -10.72 -13.20 -9.50
N LEU A 106 -10.32 -11.98 -9.82
CA LEU A 106 -11.24 -10.93 -10.32
C LEU A 106 -11.92 -11.33 -11.63
N ASP A 107 -11.21 -12.01 -12.52
CA ASP A 107 -11.74 -12.44 -13.83
C ASP A 107 -12.89 -13.43 -13.74
N LYS A 108 -13.03 -14.12 -12.61
CA LYS A 108 -14.14 -15.06 -12.39
C LYS A 108 -15.38 -14.39 -11.82
N LEU A 109 -15.34 -13.07 -11.59
CA LEU A 109 -16.47 -12.30 -11.08
C LEU A 109 -17.20 -11.64 -12.25
N ASN A 110 -18.33 -12.23 -12.66
CA ASN A 110 -19.26 -11.65 -13.65
C ASN A 110 -19.67 -10.20 -13.32
N PHE A 111 -19.54 -9.81 -12.05
CA PHE A 111 -19.80 -8.44 -11.61
C PHE A 111 -18.83 -7.44 -12.25
N ILE A 112 -17.57 -7.79 -12.50
CA ILE A 112 -16.54 -6.86 -13.00
C ILE A 112 -16.54 -6.81 -14.54
N GLU A 113 -16.98 -7.88 -15.22
CA GLU A 113 -17.02 -7.99 -16.68
C GLU A 113 -17.79 -6.86 -17.37
N LYS A 114 -18.69 -6.19 -16.66
CA LYS A 114 -19.50 -5.07 -17.19
C LYS A 114 -18.76 -3.73 -17.23
N SER A 115 -17.56 -3.66 -16.64
CA SER A 115 -16.76 -2.44 -16.54
C SER A 115 -15.60 -2.45 -17.52
N GLN A 116 -15.32 -1.30 -18.14
CA GLN A 116 -14.16 -1.09 -19.01
C GLN A 116 -12.88 -0.77 -18.22
N HIS A 117 -13.04 -0.31 -16.99
CA HIS A 117 -11.96 0.11 -16.12
C HIS A 117 -12.11 -0.54 -14.75
N VAL A 118 -10.99 -0.81 -14.09
CA VAL A 118 -10.95 -1.31 -12.72
C VAL A 118 -10.05 -0.41 -11.89
N VAL A 119 -10.53 0.01 -10.73
CA VAL A 119 -9.79 0.83 -9.76
C VAL A 119 -9.83 0.14 -8.41
N GLY A 120 -8.68 -0.42 -7.99
CA GLY A 120 -8.51 -0.96 -6.64
C GLY A 120 -8.10 0.13 -5.64
N VAL A 121 -8.73 0.14 -4.48
CA VAL A 121 -8.46 1.09 -3.40
C VAL A 121 -8.39 0.34 -2.06
N THR A 122 -7.45 0.75 -1.20
CA THR A 122 -7.29 0.21 0.15
C THR A 122 -6.99 1.36 1.10
N LYS A 123 -7.40 1.23 2.38
CA LYS A 123 -7.06 2.22 3.42
C LYS A 123 -6.14 1.68 4.49
N HIS A 124 -6.32 0.41 4.87
CA HIS A 124 -5.69 -0.22 6.03
C HIS A 124 -4.99 -1.55 5.69
N LEU A 125 -4.78 -1.84 4.41
CA LEU A 125 -4.04 -3.05 4.03
C LEU A 125 -2.54 -2.78 4.12
N CYS A 126 -1.86 -3.60 4.90
CA CYS A 126 -0.42 -3.55 5.10
C CYS A 126 0.21 -4.95 4.97
N GLY A 127 1.54 -5.00 4.87
CA GLY A 127 2.30 -6.25 4.72
C GLY A 127 1.82 -7.08 3.52
N ALA A 128 1.75 -8.41 3.71
CA ALA A 128 1.39 -9.36 2.65
C ALA A 128 0.03 -9.08 1.99
N ALA A 129 -0.93 -8.48 2.72
CA ALA A 129 -2.23 -8.17 2.14
C ALA A 129 -2.13 -7.13 1.01
N THR A 130 -1.23 -6.14 1.13
CA THR A 130 -0.94 -5.19 0.06
C THR A 130 -0.35 -5.90 -1.16
N ASP A 131 0.56 -6.85 -0.93
CA ASP A 131 1.22 -7.60 -2.01
C ASP A 131 0.23 -8.47 -2.77
N LEU A 132 -0.67 -9.16 -2.04
CA LEU A 132 -1.75 -9.94 -2.62
C LEU A 132 -2.73 -9.06 -3.42
N THR A 133 -3.08 -7.88 -2.91
CA THR A 133 -3.92 -6.92 -3.66
C THR A 133 -3.24 -6.45 -4.94
N ILE A 134 -1.95 -6.09 -4.88
CA ILE A 134 -1.17 -5.70 -6.08
C ILE A 134 -1.19 -6.86 -7.08
N ARG A 135 -0.86 -8.08 -6.67
CA ARG A 135 -0.87 -9.26 -7.55
C ARG A 135 -2.23 -9.46 -8.21
N CYS A 136 -3.29 -9.44 -7.41
CA CYS A 136 -4.69 -9.54 -7.84
C CYS A 136 -5.05 -8.51 -8.92
N LEU A 137 -4.52 -7.29 -8.85
CA LEU A 137 -4.75 -6.22 -9.82
C LEU A 137 -3.79 -6.24 -11.02
N THR A 138 -2.58 -6.80 -10.88
CA THR A 138 -1.58 -6.84 -11.96
C THR A 138 -1.79 -7.97 -12.95
N ASN A 139 -2.34 -9.12 -12.51
CA ASN A 139 -2.52 -10.27 -13.38
C ASN A 139 -3.58 -11.25 -12.86
N PRO A 140 -4.72 -11.39 -13.56
CA PRO A 140 -5.69 -12.44 -13.24
C PRO A 140 -5.40 -13.80 -13.89
N GLU A 141 -4.55 -13.88 -14.92
CA GLU A 141 -4.22 -15.12 -15.65
C GLU A 141 -2.86 -15.75 -15.23
N VAL A 142 -1.94 -14.99 -14.64
CA VAL A 142 -0.60 -15.48 -14.26
C VAL A 142 -0.40 -15.42 -12.75
N ASN A 143 -0.94 -16.43 -12.06
CA ASN A 143 -0.72 -16.67 -10.63
C ASN A 143 0.07 -17.97 -10.38
N LYS A 144 1.00 -18.34 -11.27
CA LYS A 144 1.80 -19.58 -11.11
C LYS A 144 3.29 -19.41 -10.96
N ASP A 145 3.87 -18.30 -11.41
CA ASP A 145 5.33 -18.14 -11.37
C ASP A 145 5.70 -17.23 -10.21
N LYS A 146 6.24 -17.86 -9.16
CA LYS A 146 6.89 -17.16 -8.05
C LYS A 146 8.04 -16.36 -8.65
N ILE A 147 8.11 -15.08 -8.32
CA ILE A 147 9.25 -14.21 -8.65
C ILE A 147 10.51 -14.91 -8.15
N ASP A 148 11.40 -15.28 -9.07
CA ASP A 148 12.72 -15.80 -8.72
C ASP A 148 13.52 -14.69 -8.01
N ALA A 149 13.87 -14.93 -6.76
CA ALA A 149 14.60 -14.00 -5.89
C ALA A 149 16.10 -13.90 -6.26
N ALA A 150 16.42 -13.83 -7.55
CA ALA A 150 17.79 -14.03 -8.04
C ALA A 150 18.59 -12.73 -8.29
N GLU A 151 18.04 -11.54 -8.07
CA GLU A 151 18.72 -10.28 -8.44
C GLU A 151 19.08 -9.35 -7.27
N ASN A 152 18.90 -9.75 -6.01
CA ASN A 152 19.36 -8.95 -4.87
C ASN A 152 19.98 -9.87 -3.80
N ASP A 153 21.02 -9.41 -3.10
CA ASP A 153 21.71 -10.11 -1.99
C ASP A 153 20.81 -10.36 -0.74
N LEU A 154 19.49 -10.27 -0.87
CA LEU A 154 18.52 -10.48 0.19
C LEU A 154 17.96 -11.90 0.11
N SER A 155 18.21 -12.70 1.15
CA SER A 155 17.63 -14.03 1.29
C SER A 155 16.15 -13.98 1.64
N ILE A 156 15.46 -15.12 1.54
CA ILE A 156 14.08 -15.26 2.02
C ILE A 156 13.96 -14.97 3.53
N ASP A 157 15.00 -15.29 4.31
CA ASP A 157 15.04 -15.02 5.74
C ASP A 157 15.18 -13.53 6.01
N ASP A 158 15.98 -12.80 5.21
CA ASP A 158 16.07 -11.34 5.30
C ASP A 158 14.72 -10.69 5.00
N PHE A 159 13.99 -11.19 3.98
CA PHE A 159 12.65 -10.71 3.68
C PHE A 159 11.68 -10.92 4.85
N ASN A 160 11.73 -12.09 5.51
CA ASN A 160 10.89 -12.38 6.67
C ASN A 160 11.22 -11.45 7.85
N ILE A 161 12.50 -11.18 8.09
CA ILE A 161 12.95 -10.23 9.12
C ILE A 161 12.45 -8.82 8.79
N ILE A 162 12.64 -8.33 7.56
CA ILE A 162 12.16 -7.02 7.11
C ILE A 162 10.65 -6.89 7.30
N CYS A 163 9.88 -7.92 6.96
CA CYS A 163 8.44 -7.97 7.21
C CYS A 163 8.12 -7.77 8.69
N GLY A 164 8.78 -8.50 9.58
CA GLY A 164 8.62 -8.36 11.03
C GLY A 164 8.98 -6.96 11.54
N LEU A 165 10.12 -6.43 11.11
CA LEU A 165 10.63 -5.12 11.53
C LEU A 165 9.76 -3.95 11.04
N SER A 166 9.13 -4.08 9.88
CA SER A 166 8.22 -3.06 9.35
C SER A 166 7.08 -2.69 10.31
N SER A 167 6.68 -3.62 11.19
CA SER A 167 5.66 -3.40 12.22
C SER A 167 6.09 -2.39 13.29
N TRP A 168 7.39 -2.17 13.51
CA TRP A 168 7.89 -1.20 14.48
C TRP A 168 7.49 0.24 14.14
N ALA A 169 7.22 0.52 12.86
CA ALA A 169 6.73 1.82 12.42
C ALA A 169 5.20 1.95 12.41
N THR A 170 4.42 0.93 12.78
CA THR A 170 2.94 1.01 12.86
C THR A 170 2.38 0.68 14.23
N CYS A 171 3.08 -0.15 15.01
CA CYS A 171 2.63 -0.65 16.31
C CYS A 171 2.79 0.35 17.46
N GLY A 172 2.60 1.66 17.24
CA GLY A 172 2.50 2.69 18.28
C GLY A 172 3.38 2.45 19.53
N SER A 173 2.75 2.30 20.70
CA SER A 173 3.43 2.02 21.97
C SER A 173 3.62 0.53 22.30
N GLY A 174 3.27 -0.40 21.40
CA GLY A 174 3.24 -1.84 21.67
C GLY A 174 2.14 -2.33 22.62
N TYR A 175 1.57 -1.44 23.45
CA TYR A 175 0.50 -1.76 24.39
C TYR A 175 -0.89 -1.89 23.71
N SER A 176 -1.69 -2.84 24.21
CA SER A 176 -3.08 -3.02 23.77
C SER A 176 -3.92 -1.77 24.06
N ARG A 177 -5.01 -1.58 23.31
CA ARG A 177 -5.94 -0.47 23.53
C ARG A 177 -6.50 -0.46 24.96
N GLU A 178 -6.84 -1.62 25.50
CA GLU A 178 -7.34 -1.80 26.86
C GLU A 178 -6.29 -1.45 27.92
N PHE A 179 -5.02 -1.80 27.68
CA PHE A 179 -3.93 -1.46 28.59
C PHE A 179 -3.75 0.06 28.71
N ARG A 180 -3.82 0.79 27.60
CA ARG A 180 -3.71 2.25 27.59
C ARG A 180 -4.91 2.96 28.23
N GLU A 181 -6.11 2.41 28.12
CA GLU A 181 -7.31 3.01 28.75
C GLU A 181 -7.34 2.82 30.26
N LYS A 182 -6.82 1.71 30.78
CA LYS A 182 -6.73 1.46 32.23
C LYS A 182 -5.72 2.36 32.94
N HIS A 183 -4.62 2.73 32.28
CA HIS A 183 -3.52 3.50 32.89
C HIS A 183 -3.49 4.97 32.44
N LYS A 184 -4.63 5.51 32.01
CA LYS A 184 -4.77 6.85 31.40
C LYS A 184 -4.47 8.02 32.36
N HIS A 185 -4.44 7.76 33.66
CA HIS A 185 -4.21 8.73 34.73
C HIS A 185 -2.92 8.50 35.52
N GLU A 186 -2.14 7.48 35.16
CA GLU A 186 -0.81 7.28 35.74
C GLU A 186 0.20 8.07 34.92
N ASN A 187 0.97 8.92 35.58
CA ASN A 187 1.98 9.78 34.96
C ASN A 187 3.19 8.91 34.55
N TYR A 188 3.02 8.12 33.49
CA TYR A 188 4.00 7.17 32.96
C TYR A 188 5.06 7.84 32.06
N GLN A 189 5.33 9.13 32.29
CA GLN A 189 6.33 9.86 31.54
C GLN A 189 7.76 9.35 31.81
N ASP A 190 7.97 8.60 32.91
CA ASP A 190 9.30 8.22 33.40
C ASP A 190 9.73 6.76 33.11
N ASN A 191 8.98 5.99 32.32
CA ASN A 191 9.39 4.64 31.87
C ASN A 191 9.31 4.49 30.34
N ILE A 192 9.66 5.55 29.60
CA ILE A 192 9.58 5.60 28.13
C ILE A 192 10.70 4.77 27.45
N ASP A 193 11.75 4.39 28.18
CA ASP A 193 12.89 3.63 27.67
C ASP A 193 12.93 2.18 28.16
N MET A 194 11.82 1.44 28.01
CA MET A 194 11.94 -0.02 28.02
C MET A 194 12.64 -0.44 26.71
N GLU A 195 13.98 -0.49 26.76
CA GLU A 195 14.83 -1.03 25.70
C GLU A 195 14.35 -2.45 25.36
N THR A 196 13.53 -2.55 24.32
CA THR A 196 13.17 -3.85 23.76
C THR A 196 14.26 -4.17 22.76
N ASN A 197 14.98 -5.27 22.97
CA ASN A 197 16.12 -5.66 22.13
C ASN A 197 17.29 -4.65 22.14
N GLY A 198 17.48 -3.86 23.21
CA GLY A 198 18.58 -2.89 23.31
C GLY A 198 18.41 -1.64 22.43
N LEU A 199 17.19 -1.38 21.94
CA LEU A 199 16.87 -0.23 21.10
C LEU A 199 15.76 0.59 21.73
N SER A 200 15.96 1.92 21.74
CA SER A 200 14.92 2.87 22.11
C SER A 200 13.73 2.78 21.14
N ARG A 201 12.58 3.28 21.58
CA ARG A 201 11.37 3.29 20.74
C ARG A 201 11.58 4.08 19.45
N ASP A 202 12.21 5.24 19.53
CA ASP A 202 12.46 6.10 18.37
C ASP A 202 13.37 5.40 17.35
N LYS A 203 14.42 4.70 17.83
CA LYS A 203 15.29 3.91 16.95
C LYS A 203 14.53 2.78 16.27
N ARG A 204 13.65 2.07 16.99
CA ARG A 204 12.81 1.02 16.39
C ARG A 204 11.86 1.57 15.34
N GLU A 205 11.27 2.75 15.57
CA GLU A 205 10.39 3.41 14.60
C GLU A 205 11.17 3.77 13.33
N ILE A 206 12.39 4.32 13.45
CA ILE A 206 13.27 4.62 12.31
C ILE A 206 13.59 3.35 11.51
N ILE A 207 14.02 2.28 12.17
CA ILE A 207 14.33 1.00 11.50
C ILE A 207 13.09 0.42 10.82
N GLY A 208 11.94 0.44 11.51
CA GLY A 208 10.67 -0.01 10.96
C GLY A 208 10.26 0.78 9.72
N GLN A 209 10.52 2.08 9.70
CA GLN A 209 10.24 2.95 8.56
C GLN A 209 11.17 2.63 7.38
N GLY A 210 12.46 2.38 7.66
CA GLY A 210 13.40 1.87 6.65
C GLY A 210 12.92 0.56 6.02
N CYS A 211 12.50 -0.40 6.84
CA CYS A 211 11.97 -1.68 6.36
C CYS A 211 10.70 -1.50 5.50
N LYS A 212 9.79 -0.60 5.88
CA LYS A 212 8.62 -0.25 5.05
C LYS A 212 9.03 0.36 3.71
N ASN A 213 10.04 1.22 3.70
CA ASN A 213 10.52 1.87 2.47
C ASN A 213 11.09 0.82 1.51
N VAL A 214 11.87 -0.15 2.00
CA VAL A 214 12.37 -1.29 1.22
C VAL A 214 11.22 -2.11 0.62
N LEU A 215 10.22 -2.47 1.44
CA LEU A 215 9.03 -3.20 0.97
C LEU A 215 8.27 -2.42 -0.10
N ASN A 216 8.06 -1.12 0.11
CA ASN A 216 7.40 -0.25 -0.86
C ASN A 216 8.20 -0.12 -2.15
N TRP A 217 9.53 0.00 -2.08
CA TRP A 217 10.39 0.02 -3.26
C TRP A 217 10.23 -1.27 -4.09
N GLY A 218 10.25 -2.44 -3.43
CA GLY A 218 9.99 -3.72 -4.11
C GLY A 218 8.62 -3.76 -4.79
N ARG A 219 7.57 -3.21 -4.15
CA ARG A 219 6.23 -3.08 -4.74
C ARG A 219 6.21 -2.17 -5.97
N LEU A 220 6.91 -1.03 -5.92
CA LEU A 220 7.04 -0.12 -7.06
C LEU A 220 7.72 -0.83 -8.23
N ARG A 221 8.86 -1.49 -7.98
CA ARG A 221 9.57 -2.28 -9.01
C ARG A 221 8.68 -3.36 -9.64
N TYR A 222 7.90 -4.07 -8.83
CA TYR A 222 6.96 -5.07 -9.33
C TYR A 222 5.85 -4.45 -10.20
N LEU A 223 5.29 -3.32 -9.77
CA LEU A 223 4.27 -2.60 -10.54
C LEU A 223 4.82 -2.07 -11.87
N GLU A 224 6.03 -1.49 -11.87
CA GLU A 224 6.72 -1.03 -13.08
C GLU A 224 6.99 -2.17 -14.06
N ALA A 225 7.48 -3.31 -13.58
CA ALA A 225 7.68 -4.51 -14.39
C ALA A 225 6.36 -5.02 -15.00
N ASN A 226 5.23 -4.76 -14.32
CA ASN A 226 3.89 -5.05 -14.83
C ASN A 226 3.27 -3.89 -15.62
N ASN A 227 4.07 -2.98 -16.17
CA ASN A 227 3.65 -1.87 -17.03
C ASN A 227 2.70 -0.87 -16.34
N PHE A 228 2.93 -0.60 -15.05
CA PHE A 228 2.30 0.52 -14.34
C PHE A 228 3.28 1.69 -14.23
N LYS A 229 2.77 2.90 -14.37
CA LYS A 229 3.43 4.10 -13.84
C LYS A 229 3.00 4.24 -12.40
N CYS A 230 3.93 4.27 -11.45
CA CYS A 230 3.60 4.36 -10.03
C CYS A 230 4.47 5.34 -9.25
N SER A 231 3.95 5.78 -8.11
CA SER A 231 4.67 6.64 -7.16
C SER A 231 4.14 6.48 -5.74
N LEU A 232 4.97 6.82 -4.76
CA LEU A 232 4.61 6.88 -3.35
C LEU A 232 4.10 8.27 -2.99
N HIS A 233 3.06 8.34 -2.17
CA HIS A 233 2.47 9.59 -1.69
C HIS A 233 2.25 9.54 -0.19
N TYR A 234 2.72 10.58 0.51
CA TYR A 234 2.28 10.86 1.87
C TYR A 234 0.90 11.50 1.80
N TYR A 235 -0.15 10.71 2.09
CA TYR A 235 -1.53 11.17 1.88
C TYR A 235 -2.08 11.94 3.08
N VAL A 236 -1.57 11.71 4.28
CA VAL A 236 -1.93 12.48 5.48
C VAL A 236 -0.73 12.64 6.41
N ASP A 237 -0.85 13.54 7.39
CA ASP A 237 0.17 13.72 8.41
C ASP A 237 0.27 12.50 9.36
N LYS A 238 1.47 12.28 9.91
CA LYS A 238 1.75 11.11 10.77
C LYS A 238 0.95 11.10 12.08
N ASP A 239 0.50 12.27 12.55
CA ASP A 239 -0.35 12.40 13.74
C ASP A 239 -1.78 11.88 13.49
N ILE A 240 -2.20 11.80 12.22
CA ILE A 240 -3.47 11.20 11.81
C ILE A 240 -3.36 9.67 11.81
N THR A 241 -2.32 9.13 11.19
CA THR A 241 -2.03 7.68 11.15
C THR A 241 -0.54 7.43 10.89
N LEU A 242 0.00 6.35 11.43
CA LEU A 242 1.36 5.88 11.15
C LEU A 242 1.46 5.11 9.81
N GLU A 243 0.31 4.78 9.20
CA GLU A 243 0.20 4.21 7.86
C GLU A 243 -0.17 5.32 6.87
N ASN A 244 0.66 6.36 6.76
CA ASN A 244 0.34 7.56 6.00
C ASN A 244 0.96 7.63 4.60
N VAL A 245 1.54 6.53 4.13
CA VAL A 245 2.10 6.39 2.77
C VAL A 245 1.21 5.46 1.96
N CYS A 246 0.85 5.85 0.75
CA CYS A 246 0.16 5.00 -0.21
C CYS A 246 0.90 4.93 -1.56
N ILE A 247 0.66 3.86 -2.30
CA ILE A 247 1.10 3.72 -3.69
C ILE A 247 -0.05 4.15 -4.60
N VAL A 248 0.24 5.06 -5.53
CA VAL A 248 -0.65 5.34 -6.68
C VAL A 248 -0.03 4.66 -7.88
N ALA A 249 -0.79 3.81 -8.58
CA ALA A 249 -0.32 3.08 -9.75
C ALA A 249 -1.34 3.15 -10.88
N LEU A 250 -0.88 3.50 -12.08
CA LEU A 250 -1.69 3.67 -13.29
C LEU A 250 -1.19 2.74 -14.38
N LYS A 251 -2.03 1.77 -14.79
CA LYS A 251 -1.69 0.87 -15.90
C LYS A 251 -1.47 1.70 -17.16
N GLN A 252 -0.30 1.54 -17.77
CA GLN A 252 -0.01 2.20 -19.03
C GLN A 252 -0.69 1.44 -20.16
N LYS A 253 -1.22 2.16 -21.16
CA LYS A 253 -1.63 1.52 -22.42
C LYS A 253 -0.36 0.96 -23.05
N ASN A 254 -0.41 -0.29 -23.55
CA ASN A 254 0.68 -0.81 -24.37
C ASN A 254 0.81 0.06 -25.61
N THR A 255 1.81 0.94 -25.65
CA THR A 255 2.15 1.74 -26.82
C THR A 255 2.88 0.92 -27.89
N TYR A 256 3.17 -0.37 -27.62
CA TYR A 256 3.79 -1.31 -28.56
C TYR A 256 2.79 -1.86 -29.58
N ILE A 257 2.21 -0.97 -30.40
CA ILE A 257 1.77 -1.31 -31.77
C ILE A 257 2.35 -0.26 -32.71
N VAL A 258 3.68 -0.25 -32.80
CA VAL A 258 4.51 0.09 -33.97
C VAL A 258 5.93 -0.40 -33.59
N ASP A 259 6.70 -0.89 -34.55
CA ASP A 259 8.05 -1.48 -34.37
C ASP A 259 8.17 -2.96 -33.93
N LYS A 260 7.20 -3.81 -34.30
CA LYS A 260 7.55 -5.14 -34.82
C LYS A 260 7.86 -5.05 -36.33
N VAL A 261 8.73 -4.11 -36.70
CA VAL A 261 9.48 -4.21 -37.94
C VAL A 261 10.74 -4.97 -37.58
N LEU A 262 10.87 -6.15 -38.17
CA LEU A 262 12.07 -6.98 -38.22
C LEU A 262 13.34 -6.11 -38.25
N TYR A 263 14.18 -6.20 -37.22
CA TYR A 263 15.61 -5.90 -37.37
C TYR A 263 16.38 -7.21 -37.29
N TYR A 264 16.61 -7.82 -38.45
CA TYR A 264 17.70 -8.78 -38.64
C TYR A 264 18.94 -8.00 -39.08
N ARG A 265 20.05 -8.07 -38.31
CA ARG A 265 21.39 -8.07 -38.91
C ARG A 265 22.43 -8.81 -38.05
N LEU A 266 22.67 -10.03 -38.51
CA LEU A 266 23.84 -10.91 -38.51
C LEU A 266 25.25 -10.38 -38.08
N VAL A 267 25.83 -11.16 -37.14
CA VAL A 267 27.22 -11.73 -36.99
C VAL A 267 28.45 -10.79 -36.97
N SER A 268 29.26 -10.90 -35.91
CA SER A 268 30.58 -11.59 -35.88
C SER A 268 31.59 -10.97 -34.90
N GLU A 269 32.52 -11.82 -34.48
CA GLU A 269 33.49 -11.70 -33.40
C GLU A 269 34.57 -10.62 -33.57
N ASN A 270 35.21 -10.29 -32.44
CA ASN A 270 36.58 -9.79 -32.21
C ASN A 270 36.89 -8.27 -32.10
N SER A 271 37.26 -7.93 -30.85
CA SER A 271 38.41 -7.11 -30.38
C SER A 271 38.30 -5.57 -30.20
N PRO A 272 39.12 -5.01 -29.26
CA PRO A 272 38.74 -3.91 -28.38
C PRO A 272 39.47 -2.59 -28.68
N ILE A 273 38.86 -1.46 -28.35
CA ILE A 273 39.57 -0.18 -28.14
C ILE A 273 38.93 0.55 -26.97
N GLY A 274 39.76 0.91 -25.99
CA GLY A 274 39.37 1.56 -24.75
C GLY A 274 39.02 3.04 -24.89
N GLY A 275 38.42 3.56 -23.81
CA GLY A 275 38.18 4.98 -23.57
C GLY A 275 37.75 5.17 -22.13
N GLN A 276 38.64 5.74 -21.31
CA GLN A 276 38.34 6.20 -19.95
C GLN A 276 37.32 7.35 -20.00
N VAL A 277 36.30 7.30 -19.15
CA VAL A 277 35.50 8.48 -18.77
C VAL A 277 35.43 8.52 -17.25
N SER A 278 35.94 9.61 -16.68
CA SER A 278 35.93 9.94 -15.26
C SER A 278 34.51 10.24 -14.78
N HIS A 279 34.04 9.53 -13.76
CA HIS A 279 32.86 9.92 -12.99
C HIS A 279 33.30 10.65 -11.72
N ASN A 280 32.88 11.91 -11.57
CA ASN A 280 32.82 12.59 -10.28
C ASN A 280 31.75 11.90 -9.44
N VAL A 281 32.17 11.35 -8.31
CA VAL A 281 31.35 10.64 -7.32
C VAL A 281 31.32 11.53 -6.07
N ASP A 282 30.50 12.57 -6.03
CA ASP A 282 30.43 13.41 -4.82
C ASP A 282 29.04 13.94 -4.45
N GLU A 283 27.95 13.56 -5.14
CA GLU A 283 26.59 13.98 -4.76
C GLU A 283 25.65 12.83 -4.33
N ALA A 284 26.17 11.60 -4.19
CA ALA A 284 25.37 10.43 -3.78
C ALA A 284 25.41 10.14 -2.27
N ASN A 285 26.20 10.86 -1.47
CA ASN A 285 26.58 10.42 -0.12
C ASN A 285 25.60 10.81 1.02
N GLU A 286 24.59 11.65 0.80
CA GLU A 286 23.63 11.97 1.87
C GLU A 286 22.52 10.92 2.05
N GLY A 287 22.41 9.94 1.14
CA GLY A 287 21.48 8.81 1.25
C GLY A 287 22.05 7.56 1.92
N PHE A 288 23.37 7.48 2.12
CA PHE A 288 24.05 6.24 2.52
C PHE A 288 23.98 5.92 4.02
N GLU A 289 23.70 6.90 4.90
CA GLU A 289 23.62 6.65 6.35
C GLU A 289 22.38 5.84 6.76
N GLN A 290 21.27 5.91 6.00
CA GLN A 290 20.05 5.15 6.32
C GLN A 290 20.15 3.66 5.96
N ASP A 291 20.91 3.30 4.93
CA ASP A 291 21.12 1.90 4.52
C ASP A 291 22.04 1.14 5.49
N THR A 292 23.01 1.85 6.11
CA THR A 292 23.88 1.24 7.12
C THR A 292 23.11 0.79 8.36
N ASP A 293 22.07 1.51 8.77
CA ASP A 293 21.27 1.16 9.94
C ASP A 293 20.42 -0.10 9.73
N ILE A 294 19.87 -0.28 8.52
CA ILE A 294 19.11 -1.50 8.16
C ILE A 294 20.05 -2.70 8.11
N ILE A 295 21.20 -2.58 7.45
CA ILE A 295 22.20 -3.64 7.36
C ILE A 295 22.74 -3.99 8.76
N HIS A 296 22.95 -3.00 9.63
CA HIS A 296 23.39 -3.21 11.01
C HIS A 296 22.29 -3.91 11.84
N ALA A 297 21.03 -3.51 11.70
CA ALA A 297 19.91 -4.15 12.38
C ALA A 297 19.74 -5.62 11.94
N LEU A 298 19.85 -5.90 10.63
CA LEU A 298 19.84 -7.26 10.07
C LEU A 298 20.98 -8.10 10.64
N LYS A 299 22.20 -7.57 10.68
CA LYS A 299 23.37 -8.24 11.28
C LYS A 299 23.17 -8.51 12.78
N HIS A 300 22.63 -7.56 13.53
CA HIS A 300 22.38 -7.71 14.97
C HIS A 300 21.32 -8.79 15.26
N LEU A 301 20.24 -8.85 14.46
CA LEU A 301 19.18 -9.85 14.63
C LEU A 301 19.64 -11.27 14.23
N ARG A 302 20.50 -11.39 13.21
CA ARG A 302 21.14 -12.67 12.83
C ARG A 302 22.02 -13.26 13.94
N THR A 303 22.47 -12.45 14.91
CA THR A 303 23.35 -12.89 16.01
C THR A 303 22.63 -13.27 17.30
N LYS A 304 21.30 -13.12 17.38
CA LYS A 304 20.56 -13.55 18.57
C LYS A 304 20.26 -15.06 18.49
N PRO A 305 20.71 -15.88 19.46
CA PRO A 305 20.26 -17.25 19.56
C PRO A 305 18.76 -17.27 19.91
N ASP A 306 18.02 -18.18 19.29
CA ASP A 306 16.60 -18.40 19.56
C ASP A 306 16.37 -18.63 21.05
N THR A 307 15.82 -17.62 21.74
CA THR A 307 15.26 -17.82 23.08
C THR A 307 13.78 -18.13 22.90
N ASN A 308 13.45 -19.42 23.08
CA ASN A 308 12.10 -19.95 23.28
C ASN A 308 11.32 -19.19 24.36
#